data_AF-A0A7J4RMA4-F1
#
_entry.id   AF-A0A7J4RMA4-F1
#
_cell.length_a   1.000
_cell.length_b   1.000
_cell.length_c   1.000
_cell.angle_alpha   90.00
_cell.angle_beta   90.00
_cell.angle_gamma   90.00
#
_symmetry.space_group_name_H-M   'P 1'
#
loop_
_entity.id
_entity.type
_entity.pdbx_description
1 polymer ?
#
loop_
_entity_poly.entity_id
_entity_poly.type
_entity_poly.pdbx_seq_one_letter_code
_entity_poly.pdbx_strand_id
1 'polypeptide(L)'
;MSRRVAKALVWEGCEALIREITRISFLATSLPNPPLELPDFPAIHPESSDKLVNQAVGIYLADRAGFNHRLSSIVEEKLPDYVKRNINPDKLQEIWISENLESISEKVVFRMSSDWLSSALDESSPDTDRWYLGISLLIGLSLKGSNVARHEGFHLLTSIAMAKSPGSWASSSTGPHHLAWNPADEFQSDDTPHPSGILAASIILDTLSENNISKTHILPYWLESLTTSRQLSRRLEVPQRLMILLGDEEYHNSKIVVKSAIQLMSEFPEESHEILRTSSKHHDHETRRELASSLQRISSDDSQLALKLMEQLLEDDDSDTRVLSTTFLSSLVRYDILTFTAKASEVLQKGDERMSQRIIDSAMREYLSITPLDEESLIPYAWISSGESSKSRLVGLIMQQREVTEQGFSDSCRRIFESSSQSYYDLKERILRRDPSMEKHMPLYED
;
A
#
# COMPACT_ATOMS: atom_id res chain seq x y z
N MET A 1 23.40 -34.72 19.96
CA MET A 1 24.32 -33.71 20.57
C MET A 1 24.23 -32.33 19.91
N SER A 2 23.57 -32.18 18.76
CA SER A 2 23.49 -30.89 18.08
C SER A 2 22.56 -29.90 18.80
N ARG A 3 21.31 -30.26 19.19
CA ARG A 3 20.20 -29.36 19.64
C ARG A 3 20.57 -28.16 20.54
N ARG A 4 21.65 -28.28 21.30
CA ARG A 4 22.13 -27.24 22.21
C ARG A 4 22.85 -26.09 21.49
N VAL A 5 23.38 -26.32 20.28
CA VAL A 5 24.20 -25.36 19.54
C VAL A 5 23.33 -24.27 18.91
N ALA A 6 22.35 -24.62 18.07
CA ALA A 6 21.52 -23.61 17.39
C ALA A 6 20.77 -22.72 18.38
N LYS A 7 20.23 -23.31 19.45
CA LYS A 7 19.58 -22.58 20.53
C LYS A 7 20.53 -21.67 21.30
N ALA A 8 21.75 -22.10 21.57
CA ALA A 8 22.76 -21.26 22.22
C ALA A 8 23.15 -20.08 21.32
N LEU A 9 23.30 -20.32 20.02
CA LEU A 9 23.60 -19.26 19.05
C LEU A 9 22.47 -18.24 18.96
N VAL A 10 21.20 -18.67 18.92
CA VAL A 10 20.06 -17.73 18.98
C VAL A 10 20.05 -16.96 20.30
N TRP A 11 20.40 -17.60 21.42
CA TRP A 11 20.48 -16.91 22.71
C TRP A 11 21.56 -15.82 22.72
N GLU A 12 22.76 -16.12 22.21
CA GLU A 12 23.86 -15.16 22.08
C GLU A 12 23.50 -14.04 21.09
N GLY A 13 22.86 -14.39 19.97
CA GLY A 13 22.35 -13.43 18.98
C GLY A 13 21.33 -12.46 19.56
N CYS A 14 20.39 -12.94 20.37
CA CYS A 14 19.44 -12.10 21.08
C CYS A 14 20.13 -11.17 22.08
N GLU A 15 21.13 -11.65 22.85
CA GLU A 15 21.88 -10.79 23.77
C GLU A 15 22.57 -9.64 23.02
N ALA A 16 23.30 -9.97 21.95
CA ALA A 16 23.98 -8.99 21.11
C ALA A 16 22.99 -7.97 20.53
N LEU A 17 21.86 -8.46 20.01
CA LEU A 17 20.81 -7.62 19.43
C LEU A 17 20.21 -6.69 20.47
N ILE A 18 19.86 -7.17 21.67
CA ILE A 18 19.33 -6.37 22.79
C ILE A 18 20.29 -5.23 23.13
N ARG A 19 21.59 -5.52 23.26
CA ARG A 19 22.61 -4.50 23.56
C ARG A 19 22.64 -3.42 22.50
N GLU A 20 22.63 -3.81 21.23
CA GLU A 20 22.71 -2.91 20.10
C GLU A 20 21.47 -2.00 20.00
N ILE A 21 20.27 -2.59 19.94
CA ILE A 21 19.02 -1.84 19.71
C ILE A 21 18.63 -0.95 20.88
N THR A 22 18.95 -1.37 22.11
CA THR A 22 18.74 -0.53 23.32
C THR A 22 19.66 0.70 23.29
N ARG A 23 20.90 0.54 22.79
CA ARG A 23 21.83 1.67 22.63
C ARG A 23 21.40 2.60 21.51
N ILE A 24 21.00 2.05 20.36
CA ILE A 24 20.55 2.83 19.20
C ILE A 24 19.30 3.65 19.56
N SER A 25 18.31 3.06 20.20
CA SER A 25 17.08 3.78 20.60
C SER A 25 17.36 4.92 21.57
N PHE A 26 18.17 4.68 22.61
CA PHE A 26 18.52 5.70 23.59
C PHE A 26 19.27 6.89 22.97
N LEU A 27 20.09 6.64 21.94
CA LEU A 27 20.86 7.68 21.26
C LEU A 27 20.05 8.45 20.20
N ALA A 28 18.95 7.89 19.72
CA ALA A 28 18.16 8.50 18.66
C ALA A 28 17.33 9.69 19.17
N THR A 29 16.59 9.49 20.25
CA THR A 29 15.76 10.54 20.88
C THR A 29 15.48 10.15 22.33
N SER A 30 15.08 11.12 23.16
CA SER A 30 14.63 10.84 24.53
C SER A 30 13.49 9.83 24.52
N LEU A 31 13.64 8.75 25.30
CA LEU A 31 12.59 7.73 25.39
C LEU A 31 11.29 8.38 25.91
N PRO A 32 10.13 8.04 25.32
CA PRO A 32 8.86 8.61 25.76
C PRO A 32 8.55 8.17 27.19
N ASN A 33 7.84 9.01 27.94
CA ASN A 33 7.33 8.66 29.26
C ASN A 33 6.21 7.62 29.15
N PRO A 34 6.04 6.74 30.15
CA PRO A 34 4.97 5.76 30.15
C PRO A 34 3.61 6.47 30.20
N PRO A 35 2.59 5.93 29.50
CA PRO A 35 1.25 6.52 29.56
C PRO A 35 0.55 6.24 30.88
N LEU A 36 0.90 5.16 31.57
CA LEU A 36 0.37 4.76 32.86
C LEU A 36 1.47 4.82 33.92
N GLU A 37 1.17 5.43 35.05
CA GLU A 37 2.07 5.49 36.20
C GLU A 37 1.27 5.47 37.51
N LEU A 38 1.88 4.97 38.57
CA LEU A 38 1.32 5.04 39.91
C LEU A 38 1.79 6.34 40.59
N PRO A 39 0.90 7.14 41.21
CA PRO A 39 1.30 8.39 41.86
C PRO A 39 2.41 8.24 42.90
N ASP A 40 2.42 7.11 43.61
CA ASP A 40 3.41 6.81 44.66
C ASP A 40 4.73 6.25 44.11
N PHE A 41 4.76 5.83 42.85
CA PHE A 41 5.92 5.24 42.17
C PHE A 41 6.06 5.88 40.77
N PRO A 42 6.51 7.15 40.69
CA PRO A 42 6.65 7.83 39.42
C PRO A 42 7.71 7.18 38.54
N ALA A 43 7.54 7.30 37.23
CA ALA A 43 8.50 6.75 36.27
C ALA A 43 9.89 7.39 36.44
N ILE A 44 10.92 6.56 36.58
CA ILE A 44 12.31 7.01 36.66
C ILE A 44 12.94 6.87 35.28
N HIS A 45 13.16 8.00 34.61
CA HIS A 45 13.79 7.98 33.29
C HIS A 45 15.22 7.41 33.36
N PRO A 46 15.63 6.54 32.43
CA PRO A 46 16.98 5.98 32.43
C PRO A 46 18.05 7.07 32.30
N GLU A 47 19.05 7.04 33.19
CA GLU A 47 20.13 8.06 33.24
C GLU A 47 21.17 7.90 32.14
N SER A 48 21.40 6.67 31.66
CA SER A 48 22.39 6.39 30.62
C SER A 48 22.06 5.12 29.83
N SER A 49 22.52 5.07 28.57
CA SER A 49 22.34 3.90 27.72
C SER A 49 22.94 2.64 28.34
N ASP A 50 24.09 2.74 29.01
CA ASP A 50 24.76 1.57 29.59
C ASP A 50 23.99 0.97 30.75
N LYS A 51 23.35 1.79 31.59
CA LYS A 51 22.46 1.30 32.66
C LYS A 51 21.27 0.55 32.08
N LEU A 52 20.60 1.14 31.09
CA LEU A 52 19.44 0.53 30.43
C LEU A 52 19.81 -0.78 29.72
N VAL A 53 20.94 -0.81 28.99
CA VAL A 53 21.47 -2.02 28.35
C VAL A 53 21.75 -3.11 29.38
N ASN A 54 22.41 -2.77 30.49
CA ASN A 54 22.73 -3.74 31.54
C ASN A 54 21.47 -4.29 32.21
N GLN A 55 20.43 -3.46 32.42
CA GLN A 55 19.14 -3.91 32.91
C GLN A 55 18.44 -4.87 31.92
N ALA A 56 18.34 -4.46 30.65
CA ALA A 56 17.70 -5.27 29.60
C ALA A 56 18.38 -6.64 29.44
N VAL A 57 19.72 -6.65 29.36
CA VAL A 57 20.50 -7.88 29.26
C VAL A 57 20.41 -8.69 30.55
N GLY A 58 20.49 -8.06 31.73
CA GLY A 58 20.40 -8.76 33.01
C GLY A 58 19.08 -9.52 33.16
N ILE A 59 17.96 -8.88 32.83
CA ILE A 59 16.63 -9.52 32.84
C ILE A 59 16.56 -10.64 31.81
N TYR A 60 17.05 -10.39 30.58
CA TYR A 60 17.09 -11.41 29.54
C TYR A 60 17.89 -12.65 29.97
N LEU A 61 19.07 -12.44 30.55
CA LEU A 61 19.93 -13.53 31.01
C LEU A 61 19.32 -14.32 32.18
N ALA A 62 18.55 -13.65 33.05
CA ALA A 62 17.83 -14.29 34.15
C ALA A 62 16.62 -15.10 33.65
N ASP A 63 15.94 -14.64 32.60
CA ASP A 63 14.71 -15.25 32.07
C ASP A 63 14.96 -16.35 31.02
N ARG A 64 15.70 -17.39 31.43
CA ARG A 64 15.96 -18.55 30.56
C ARG A 64 14.69 -19.29 30.16
N ALA A 65 13.67 -19.29 31.03
CA ALA A 65 12.42 -19.99 30.79
C ALA A 65 11.55 -19.25 29.74
N GLY A 66 11.40 -17.93 29.86
CA GLY A 66 10.67 -17.11 28.90
C GLY A 66 11.29 -17.15 27.51
N PHE A 67 12.62 -17.11 27.40
CA PHE A 67 13.30 -17.33 26.12
C PHE A 67 12.95 -18.68 25.49
N ASN A 68 12.98 -19.76 26.28
CA ASN A 68 12.67 -21.09 25.76
C ASN A 68 11.24 -21.16 25.24
N HIS A 69 10.30 -20.55 25.96
CA HIS A 69 8.90 -20.48 25.57
C HIS A 69 8.72 -19.70 24.25
N ARG A 70 9.30 -18.49 24.15
CA ARG A 70 9.25 -17.67 22.92
C ARG A 70 9.84 -18.40 21.73
N LEU A 71 11.05 -18.97 21.88
CA LEU A 71 11.72 -19.70 20.81
C LEU A 71 10.90 -20.90 20.35
N SER A 72 10.38 -21.71 21.28
CA SER A 72 9.52 -22.85 20.93
C SER A 72 8.29 -22.41 20.15
N SER A 73 7.58 -21.39 20.62
CA SER A 73 6.37 -20.89 19.95
C SER A 73 6.68 -20.31 18.56
N ILE A 74 7.80 -19.60 18.37
CA ILE A 74 8.22 -19.12 17.05
C ILE A 74 8.52 -20.28 16.10
N VAL A 75 9.21 -21.30 16.59
CA VAL A 75 9.53 -22.47 15.78
C VAL A 75 8.26 -23.22 15.40
N GLU A 76 7.32 -23.44 16.32
CA GLU A 76 6.04 -24.09 16.02
C GLU A 76 5.26 -23.36 14.90
N GLU A 77 5.22 -22.02 14.98
CA GLU A 77 4.54 -21.16 14.01
C GLU A 77 5.20 -21.15 12.63
N LYS A 78 6.53 -21.07 12.57
CA LYS A 78 7.27 -20.78 11.31
C LYS A 78 7.96 -21.98 10.68
N LEU A 79 8.05 -23.12 11.38
CA LEU A 79 8.77 -24.28 10.87
C LEU A 79 8.08 -24.83 9.60
N PRO A 80 8.79 -24.93 8.47
CA PRO A 80 8.21 -25.41 7.22
C PRO A 80 7.72 -26.85 7.27
N ASP A 81 6.70 -27.17 6.48
CA ASP A 81 6.11 -28.51 6.42
C ASP A 81 7.11 -29.59 5.99
N TYR A 82 8.05 -29.27 5.09
CA TYR A 82 9.07 -30.23 4.66
C TYR A 82 10.03 -30.62 5.80
N VAL A 83 10.22 -29.74 6.78
CA VAL A 83 11.00 -30.03 7.99
C VAL A 83 10.18 -30.89 8.94
N LYS A 84 8.92 -30.52 9.18
CA LYS A 84 7.99 -31.26 10.05
C LYS A 84 7.79 -32.71 9.62
N ARG A 85 7.70 -32.95 8.31
CA ARG A 85 7.43 -34.26 7.71
C ARG A 85 8.68 -35.10 7.42
N ASN A 86 9.86 -34.62 7.83
CA ASN A 86 11.10 -35.34 7.58
C ASN A 86 11.24 -36.60 8.44
N ILE A 87 12.06 -37.55 7.99
CA ILE A 87 12.42 -38.77 8.75
C ILE A 87 13.13 -38.41 10.06
N ASN A 88 13.93 -37.34 10.08
CA ASN A 88 14.54 -36.81 11.29
C ASN A 88 14.20 -35.31 11.45
N PRO A 89 12.99 -35.00 11.95
CA PRO A 89 12.51 -33.62 12.04
C PRO A 89 13.36 -32.81 13.01
N ASP A 90 13.85 -33.41 14.09
CA ASP A 90 14.68 -32.73 15.10
C ASP A 90 15.99 -32.19 14.51
N LYS A 91 16.67 -32.99 13.68
CA LYS A 91 17.93 -32.58 13.05
C LYS A 91 17.72 -31.46 12.04
N LEU A 92 16.68 -31.56 11.20
CA LEU A 92 16.40 -30.53 10.20
C LEU A 92 15.86 -29.24 10.83
N GLN A 93 15.07 -29.34 11.90
CA GLN A 93 14.62 -28.16 12.64
C GLN A 93 15.83 -27.37 13.16
N GLU A 94 16.84 -28.06 13.66
CA GLU A 94 18.04 -27.41 14.16
C GLU A 94 18.88 -26.73 13.06
N ILE A 95 19.02 -27.39 11.90
CA ILE A 95 19.67 -26.77 10.73
C ILE A 95 18.88 -25.52 10.33
N TRP A 96 17.56 -25.63 10.24
CA TRP A 96 16.69 -24.51 9.90
C TRP A 96 16.79 -23.35 10.90
N ILE A 97 16.83 -23.62 12.22
CA ILE A 97 17.03 -22.58 13.23
C ILE A 97 18.37 -21.88 13.02
N SER A 98 19.43 -22.64 12.71
CA SER A 98 20.77 -22.08 12.48
C SER A 98 20.84 -21.22 11.23
N GLU A 99 20.16 -21.62 10.15
CA GLU A 99 20.06 -20.86 8.89
C GLU A 99 19.21 -19.59 9.02
N ASN A 100 18.29 -19.54 9.99
CA ASN A 100 17.36 -18.42 10.20
C ASN A 100 17.66 -17.63 11.49
N LEU A 101 18.91 -17.69 11.96
CA LEU A 101 19.30 -17.18 13.28
C LEU A 101 18.94 -15.70 13.51
N GLU A 102 19.24 -14.82 12.56
CA GLU A 102 18.98 -13.38 12.69
C GLU A 102 17.48 -13.10 12.78
N SER A 103 16.70 -13.63 11.84
CA SER A 103 15.23 -13.49 11.79
C SER A 103 14.54 -14.05 13.03
N ILE A 104 14.99 -15.21 13.52
CA ILE A 104 14.47 -15.80 14.76
C ILE A 104 14.84 -14.93 15.97
N SER A 105 16.07 -14.41 16.02
CA SER A 105 16.53 -13.54 17.12
C SER A 105 15.72 -12.25 17.17
N GLU A 106 15.49 -11.60 16.03
CA GLU A 106 14.59 -10.42 15.96
C GLU A 106 13.20 -10.73 16.50
N LYS A 107 12.61 -11.87 16.12
CA LYS A 107 11.29 -12.28 16.61
C LYS A 107 11.26 -12.56 18.10
N VAL A 108 12.28 -13.21 18.64
CA VAL A 108 12.38 -13.48 20.09
C VAL A 108 12.43 -12.15 20.86
N VAL A 109 13.28 -11.22 20.41
CA VAL A 109 13.42 -9.89 21.02
C VAL A 109 12.13 -9.06 20.87
N PHE A 110 11.47 -9.10 19.72
CA PHE A 110 10.18 -8.43 19.50
C PHE A 110 9.08 -8.99 20.41
N ARG A 111 8.99 -10.32 20.57
CA ARG A 111 8.04 -10.92 21.52
C ARG A 111 8.40 -10.58 22.97
N MET A 112 9.67 -10.37 23.28
CA MET A 112 10.08 -9.92 24.61
C MET A 112 9.69 -8.46 24.86
N SER A 113 9.85 -7.58 23.86
CA SER A 113 9.39 -6.19 23.97
C SER A 113 7.87 -6.11 24.12
N SER A 114 7.13 -6.94 23.38
CA SER A 114 5.68 -7.05 23.52
C SER A 114 5.28 -7.42 24.95
N ASP A 115 5.89 -8.43 25.56
CA ASP A 115 5.56 -8.83 26.92
C ASP A 115 5.90 -7.77 27.96
N TRP A 116 7.04 -7.08 27.81
CA TRP A 116 7.40 -5.98 28.70
C TRP A 116 6.43 -4.80 28.56
N LEU A 117 5.99 -4.49 27.34
CA LEU A 117 4.95 -3.49 27.10
C LEU A 117 3.58 -3.94 27.62
N SER A 118 3.26 -5.24 27.57
CA SER A 118 2.02 -5.76 28.18
C SER A 118 1.97 -5.51 29.68
N SER A 119 3.08 -5.75 30.39
CA SER A 119 3.19 -5.44 31.82
C SER A 119 3.24 -3.94 32.11
N ALA A 120 3.90 -3.16 31.25
CA ALA A 120 3.97 -1.71 31.40
C ALA A 120 2.59 -1.02 31.21
N LEU A 121 1.75 -1.60 30.35
CA LEU A 121 0.43 -1.07 29.98
C LEU A 121 -0.72 -1.79 30.72
N ASP A 122 -0.42 -2.50 31.81
CA ASP A 122 -1.44 -3.07 32.70
C ASP A 122 -2.06 -1.95 33.54
N GLU A 123 -3.34 -1.64 33.29
CA GLU A 123 -4.10 -0.59 33.99
C GLU A 123 -4.13 -0.80 35.52
N SER A 124 -4.07 -2.05 35.98
CA SER A 124 -4.16 -2.38 37.40
C SER A 124 -2.82 -2.25 38.13
N SER A 125 -1.71 -2.44 37.41
CA SER A 125 -0.37 -2.50 37.98
C SER A 125 0.69 -2.16 36.93
N PRO A 126 0.77 -0.89 36.48
CA PRO A 126 1.68 -0.50 35.42
C PRO A 126 3.14 -0.59 35.89
N ASP A 127 3.98 -1.22 35.08
CA ASP A 127 5.42 -1.36 35.34
C ASP A 127 6.24 -0.37 34.50
N THR A 128 6.60 0.76 35.11
CA THR A 128 7.36 1.84 34.45
C THR A 128 8.80 1.45 34.13
N ASP A 129 9.39 0.47 34.81
CA ASP A 129 10.73 -0.02 34.48
C ASP A 129 10.67 -0.88 33.21
N ARG A 130 9.68 -1.77 33.12
CA ARG A 130 9.40 -2.57 31.91
C ARG A 130 9.01 -1.70 30.73
N TRP A 131 8.41 -0.54 30.95
CA TRP A 131 8.13 0.43 29.90
C TRP A 131 9.40 0.81 29.15
N TYR A 132 10.40 1.37 29.85
CA TYR A 132 11.62 1.86 29.20
C TYR A 132 12.40 0.75 28.51
N LEU A 133 12.37 -0.45 29.07
CA LEU A 133 12.97 -1.64 28.47
C LEU A 133 12.21 -2.08 27.20
N GLY A 134 10.88 -2.17 27.26
CA GLY A 134 10.06 -2.59 26.14
C GLY A 134 10.12 -1.60 24.98
N ILE A 135 10.03 -0.30 25.29
CA ILE A 135 10.02 0.76 24.28
C ILE A 135 11.38 0.93 23.61
N SER A 136 12.49 0.79 24.34
CA SER A 136 13.83 0.87 23.75
C SER A 136 14.06 -0.24 22.73
N LEU A 137 13.56 -1.46 23.00
CA LEU A 137 13.64 -2.56 22.06
C LEU A 137 12.75 -2.34 20.83
N LEU A 138 11.52 -1.85 21.01
CA LEU A 138 10.61 -1.53 19.90
C LEU A 138 11.21 -0.46 18.98
N ILE A 139 11.62 0.68 19.53
CA ILE A 139 12.24 1.77 18.78
C ILE A 139 13.50 1.28 18.08
N GLY A 140 14.38 0.57 18.80
CA GLY A 140 15.64 0.11 18.24
C GLY A 140 15.48 -0.92 17.12
N LEU A 141 14.53 -1.85 17.22
CA LEU A 141 14.18 -2.77 16.14
C LEU A 141 13.65 -2.02 14.91
N SER A 142 12.80 -1.00 15.12
CA SER A 142 12.28 -0.17 14.04
C SER A 142 13.38 0.66 13.37
N LEU A 143 14.31 1.24 14.13
CA LEU A 143 15.45 2.00 13.60
C LEU A 143 16.41 1.13 12.77
N LYS A 144 16.52 -0.17 13.08
CA LYS A 144 17.28 -1.13 12.25
C LYS A 144 16.51 -1.61 11.01
N GLY A 145 15.26 -1.22 10.83
CA GLY A 145 14.43 -1.69 9.72
C GLY A 145 13.99 -3.15 9.85
N SER A 146 13.85 -3.66 11.09
CA SER A 146 13.45 -5.06 11.33
C SER A 146 12.15 -5.41 10.60
N ASN A 147 12.16 -6.55 9.92
CA ASN A 147 11.00 -7.03 9.20
C ASN A 147 9.84 -7.38 10.14
N VAL A 148 10.15 -7.81 11.36
CA VAL A 148 9.14 -8.12 12.39
C VAL A 148 8.48 -6.83 12.88
N ALA A 149 9.28 -5.81 13.18
CA ALA A 149 8.77 -4.50 13.59
C ALA A 149 7.90 -3.85 12.51
N ARG A 150 8.25 -4.01 11.23
CA ARG A 150 7.43 -3.54 10.10
C ARG A 150 6.01 -4.11 10.16
N HIS A 151 5.88 -5.42 10.32
CA HIS A 151 4.61 -6.12 10.18
C HIS A 151 3.79 -6.18 11.47
N GLU A 152 4.44 -6.31 12.62
CA GLU A 152 3.76 -6.54 13.90
C GLU A 152 3.83 -5.32 14.84
N GLY A 153 4.78 -4.40 14.61
CA GLY A 153 5.04 -3.28 15.52
C GLY A 153 3.94 -2.22 15.58
N PHE A 154 3.14 -2.07 14.51
CA PHE A 154 2.03 -1.10 14.52
C PHE A 154 0.96 -1.45 15.57
N HIS A 155 0.79 -2.73 15.90
CA HIS A 155 -0.11 -3.15 16.97
C HIS A 155 0.38 -2.72 18.34
N LEU A 156 1.70 -2.73 18.57
CA LEU A 156 2.31 -2.22 19.80
C LEU A 156 2.18 -0.70 19.86
N LEU A 157 2.41 0.01 18.74
CA LEU A 157 2.18 1.45 18.65
C LEU A 157 0.73 1.82 18.99
N THR A 158 -0.23 1.05 18.46
CA THR A 158 -1.66 1.21 18.76
C THR A 158 -1.93 0.99 20.24
N SER A 159 -1.36 -0.06 20.83
CA SER A 159 -1.51 -0.39 22.25
C SER A 159 -0.95 0.72 23.15
N ILE A 160 0.20 1.29 22.79
CA ILE A 160 0.81 2.45 23.43
C ILE A 160 -0.12 3.68 23.35
N ALA A 161 -0.62 3.98 22.15
CA ALA A 161 -1.51 5.12 21.92
C ALA A 161 -2.81 5.02 22.73
N MET A 162 -3.32 3.80 22.91
CA MET A 162 -4.51 3.50 23.71
C MET A 162 -4.21 3.37 25.21
N ALA A 163 -2.94 3.30 25.61
CA ALA A 163 -2.50 2.96 26.96
C ALA A 163 -3.10 1.65 27.50
N LYS A 164 -3.18 0.62 26.64
CA LYS A 164 -3.75 -0.69 26.96
C LYS A 164 -2.78 -1.80 26.59
N SER A 165 -2.76 -2.90 27.34
CA SER A 165 -1.92 -4.06 27.00
C SER A 165 -2.18 -4.58 25.57
N PRO A 166 -1.14 -4.99 24.83
CA PRO A 166 -1.30 -5.61 23.52
C PRO A 166 -2.33 -6.75 23.52
N GLY A 167 -3.27 -6.68 22.58
CA GLY A 167 -4.33 -7.69 22.38
C GLY A 167 -5.62 -7.47 23.20
N SER A 168 -5.69 -6.50 24.11
CA SER A 168 -6.89 -6.24 24.91
C SER A 168 -7.95 -5.41 24.18
N TRP A 169 -7.55 -4.52 23.27
CA TRP A 169 -8.44 -3.57 22.59
C TRP A 169 -9.40 -4.20 21.57
N ALA A 170 -9.16 -5.44 21.11
CA ALA A 170 -10.05 -6.13 20.16
C ALA A 170 -11.20 -6.90 20.84
N SER A 171 -11.23 -6.93 22.17
CA SER A 171 -12.14 -7.81 22.95
C SER A 171 -13.51 -7.22 23.27
N SER A 172 -13.77 -5.96 22.92
CA SER A 172 -15.03 -5.26 23.22
C SER A 172 -16.09 -5.35 22.12
N SER A 173 -15.75 -5.79 20.90
CA SER A 173 -16.75 -6.01 19.85
C SER A 173 -17.44 -7.36 20.02
N THR A 174 -18.45 -7.39 20.89
CA THR A 174 -19.43 -8.47 20.84
C THR A 174 -20.15 -8.40 19.48
N GLY A 175 -20.28 -9.52 18.78
CA GLY A 175 -21.07 -9.61 17.55
C GLY A 175 -22.38 -10.35 17.81
N PRO A 176 -23.35 -10.37 16.86
CA PRO A 176 -24.64 -11.04 17.04
C PRO A 176 -24.58 -12.52 17.44
N HIS A 177 -23.41 -13.14 17.28
CA HIS A 177 -23.09 -14.52 17.63
C HIS A 177 -22.52 -14.70 19.06
N HIS A 178 -22.29 -13.62 19.82
CA HIS A 178 -21.80 -13.65 21.20
C HIS A 178 -22.97 -13.49 22.19
N LEU A 179 -22.97 -14.28 23.27
CA LEU A 179 -24.01 -14.26 24.32
C LEU A 179 -24.12 -12.91 25.06
N ALA A 180 -23.06 -12.10 25.04
CA ALA A 180 -23.00 -10.77 25.63
C ALA A 180 -23.35 -9.63 24.66
N TRP A 181 -23.73 -9.95 23.41
CA TRP A 181 -24.09 -8.96 22.41
C TRP A 181 -25.45 -8.36 22.67
N ASN A 182 -25.51 -7.04 22.62
CA ASN A 182 -26.72 -6.27 22.80
C ASN A 182 -26.81 -5.22 21.68
N PRO A 183 -27.88 -5.18 20.88
CA PRO A 183 -28.03 -4.20 19.80
C PRO A 183 -28.12 -2.74 20.31
N ALA A 184 -28.31 -2.53 21.61
CA ALA A 184 -28.23 -1.19 22.22
C ALA A 184 -26.80 -0.75 22.56
N ASP A 185 -25.82 -1.67 22.61
CA ASP A 185 -24.42 -1.40 22.95
C ASP A 185 -23.52 -1.17 21.72
N GLU A 186 -24.10 -1.14 20.49
CA GLU A 186 -23.37 -0.97 19.22
C GLU A 186 -22.59 0.36 19.09
N PHE A 187 -22.69 1.28 20.06
CA PHE A 187 -22.12 2.63 19.97
C PHE A 187 -21.32 3.12 21.18
N GLN A 188 -20.90 2.26 22.10
CA GLN A 188 -20.08 2.69 23.24
C GLN A 188 -18.94 1.71 23.57
N SER A 189 -17.96 1.56 22.67
CA SER A 189 -16.60 1.43 23.17
C SER A 189 -16.01 2.83 23.28
N ASP A 190 -15.88 3.31 24.52
CA ASP A 190 -15.18 4.56 24.86
C ASP A 190 -13.66 4.34 24.70
N ASP A 191 -13.24 3.90 23.50
CA ASP A 191 -11.85 3.66 23.14
C ASP A 191 -11.21 4.97 22.69
N THR A 192 -11.35 6.02 23.50
CA THR A 192 -10.63 7.26 23.28
C THR A 192 -9.14 7.05 23.55
N PRO A 193 -8.24 7.38 22.62
CA PRO A 193 -6.81 7.26 22.84
C PRO A 193 -6.34 8.05 24.07
N HIS A 194 -5.45 7.45 24.85
CA HIS A 194 -4.92 8.06 26.06
C HIS A 194 -4.00 9.24 25.72
N PRO A 195 -4.15 10.44 26.32
CA PRO A 195 -3.34 11.62 25.96
C PRO A 195 -1.83 11.37 26.05
N SER A 196 -1.35 10.78 27.16
CA SER A 196 0.06 10.43 27.32
C SER A 196 0.50 9.32 26.36
N GLY A 197 -0.43 8.44 25.97
CA GLY A 197 -0.17 7.38 24.98
C GLY A 197 0.02 7.95 23.58
N ILE A 198 -0.81 8.91 23.19
CA ILE A 198 -0.67 9.67 21.94
C ILE A 198 0.66 10.41 21.90
N LEU A 199 1.06 11.07 22.99
CA LEU A 199 2.36 11.74 23.07
C LEU A 199 3.51 10.74 22.88
N ALA A 200 3.47 9.60 23.58
CA ALA A 200 4.48 8.55 23.43
C ALA A 200 4.53 8.00 21.99
N ALA A 201 3.38 7.70 21.39
CA ALA A 201 3.29 7.24 20.01
C ALA A 201 3.77 8.28 18.99
N SER A 202 3.47 9.56 19.21
CA SER A 202 3.97 10.65 18.36
C SER A 202 5.50 10.72 18.41
N ILE A 203 6.11 10.69 19.61
CA ILE A 203 7.56 10.70 19.78
C ILE A 203 8.21 9.52 19.03
N ILE A 204 7.59 8.34 19.07
CA ILE A 204 8.08 7.18 18.32
C ILE A 204 8.04 7.47 16.81
N LEU A 205 6.91 7.94 16.28
CA LEU A 205 6.78 8.25 14.85
C LEU A 205 7.75 9.34 14.40
N ASP A 206 7.97 10.37 15.23
CA ASP A 206 8.95 11.42 15.00
C ASP A 206 10.37 10.84 14.95
N THR A 207 10.73 10.01 15.93
CA THR A 207 12.03 9.30 15.96
C THR A 207 12.26 8.45 14.69
N LEU A 208 11.21 7.76 14.20
CA LEU A 208 11.32 6.96 12.98
C LEU A 208 11.46 7.82 11.71
N SER A 209 10.95 9.04 11.72
CA SER A 209 11.05 9.97 10.59
C SER A 209 12.45 10.56 10.44
N GLU A 210 13.22 10.66 11.52
CA GLU A 210 14.58 11.21 11.51
C GLU A 210 15.64 10.23 10.97
N ASN A 211 15.34 8.92 10.96
CA ASN A 211 16.26 7.89 10.50
C ASN A 211 15.86 7.34 9.12
N ASN A 212 16.77 7.40 8.15
CA ASN A 212 16.50 7.00 6.75
C ASN A 212 16.08 5.53 6.59
N ILE A 213 16.57 4.61 7.43
CA ILE A 213 16.20 3.20 7.37
C ILE A 213 14.74 3.03 7.80
N SER A 214 14.37 3.55 8.98
CA SER A 214 13.00 3.45 9.49
C SER A 214 12.00 4.26 8.68
N LYS A 215 12.38 5.45 8.22
CA LYS A 215 11.57 6.32 7.35
C LYS A 215 11.17 5.61 6.05
N THR A 216 12.06 4.77 5.51
CA THR A 216 11.81 4.03 4.26
C THR A 216 11.11 2.69 4.51
N HIS A 217 11.53 1.95 5.54
CA HIS A 217 11.14 0.55 5.72
C HIS A 217 10.02 0.34 6.73
N ILE A 218 9.82 1.22 7.71
CA ILE A 218 8.87 1.01 8.81
C ILE A 218 7.73 2.02 8.77
N LEU A 219 8.08 3.31 8.88
CA LEU A 219 7.13 4.41 9.07
C LEU A 219 5.97 4.40 8.05
N PRO A 220 6.18 4.20 6.73
CA PRO A 220 5.09 4.24 5.77
C PRO A 220 4.05 3.16 6.00
N TYR A 221 4.49 1.95 6.37
CA TYR A 221 3.61 0.81 6.62
C TYR A 221 2.80 1.00 7.91
N TRP A 222 3.43 1.61 8.92
CA TRP A 222 2.74 1.97 10.15
C TRP A 222 1.70 3.07 9.90
N LEU A 223 2.04 4.10 9.11
CA LEU A 223 1.11 5.17 8.73
C LEU A 223 -0.07 4.61 7.90
N GLU A 224 0.20 3.76 6.91
CA GLU A 224 -0.83 3.04 6.14
C GLU A 224 -1.76 2.26 7.07
N SER A 225 -1.20 1.49 8.00
CA SER A 225 -2.00 0.72 8.96
C SER A 225 -2.85 1.62 9.86
N LEU A 226 -2.32 2.78 10.27
CA LEU A 226 -3.03 3.74 11.12
C LEU A 226 -4.23 4.40 10.43
N THR A 227 -4.23 4.49 9.09
CA THR A 227 -5.37 5.05 8.33
C THR A 227 -6.69 4.32 8.60
N THR A 228 -6.61 3.04 8.97
CA THR A 228 -7.78 2.22 9.31
C THR A 228 -8.44 2.62 10.63
N SER A 229 -7.73 3.34 11.51
CA SER A 229 -8.25 3.84 12.78
C SER A 229 -8.50 5.34 12.72
N ARG A 230 -9.78 5.73 12.61
CA ARG A 230 -10.21 7.14 12.53
C ARG A 230 -9.66 8.00 13.68
N GLN A 231 -9.77 7.51 14.91
CA GLN A 231 -9.39 8.27 16.09
C GLN A 231 -7.87 8.47 16.16
N LEU A 232 -7.10 7.42 15.91
CA LEU A 232 -5.64 7.48 15.93
C LEU A 232 -5.09 8.28 14.77
N SER A 233 -5.65 8.13 13.57
CA SER A 233 -5.26 8.92 12.39
C SER A 233 -5.29 10.42 12.65
N ARG A 234 -6.36 10.90 13.29
CA ARG A 234 -6.50 12.32 13.64
C ARG A 234 -5.51 12.74 14.73
N ARG A 235 -5.39 11.95 15.80
CA ARG A 235 -4.59 12.29 16.99
C ARG A 235 -3.08 12.18 16.75
N LEU A 236 -2.66 11.33 15.83
CA LEU A 236 -1.25 11.13 15.44
C LEU A 236 -0.88 11.89 14.16
N GLU A 237 -1.78 12.72 13.64
CA GLU A 237 -1.55 13.59 12.47
C GLU A 237 -1.07 12.80 11.23
N VAL A 238 -1.67 11.63 11.00
CA VAL A 238 -1.26 10.72 9.91
C VAL A 238 -1.26 11.43 8.54
N PRO A 239 -2.27 12.22 8.14
CA PRO A 239 -2.24 12.92 6.87
C PRO A 239 -1.04 13.87 6.72
N GLN A 240 -0.70 14.61 7.78
CA GLN A 240 0.45 15.53 7.76
C GLN A 240 1.77 14.77 7.63
N ARG A 241 1.92 13.65 8.33
CA ARG A 241 3.12 12.79 8.25
C ARG A 241 3.29 12.18 6.87
N LEU A 242 2.19 11.75 6.23
CA LEU A 242 2.19 11.26 4.86
C LEU A 242 2.60 12.35 3.86
N MET A 243 2.11 13.58 4.06
CA MET A 243 2.50 14.73 3.24
C MET A 243 3.98 15.08 3.38
N ILE A 244 4.52 15.02 4.60
CA ILE A 244 5.96 15.21 4.84
C ILE A 244 6.79 14.15 4.12
N LEU A 245 6.38 12.86 4.20
CA LEU A 245 7.04 11.79 3.46
C LEU A 245 7.01 11.99 1.94
N LEU A 246 5.89 12.48 1.41
CA LEU A 246 5.75 12.76 -0.03
C LEU A 246 6.63 13.93 -0.48
N GLY A 247 6.92 14.89 0.40
CA GLY A 247 7.78 16.02 0.12
C GLY A 247 9.28 15.71 0.23
N ASP A 248 9.65 14.53 0.70
CA ASP A 248 11.04 14.12 0.91
C ASP A 248 11.63 13.51 -0.38
N GLU A 249 12.62 14.18 -0.98
CA GLU A 249 13.27 13.72 -2.21
C GLU A 249 14.05 12.41 -2.04
N GLU A 250 14.48 12.07 -0.81
CA GLU A 250 15.17 10.80 -0.54
C GLU A 250 14.20 9.63 -0.37
N TYR A 251 12.89 9.89 -0.33
CA TYR A 251 11.88 8.88 -0.10
C TYR A 251 11.34 8.28 -1.40
N HIS A 252 11.67 7.01 -1.64
CA HIS A 252 11.34 6.32 -2.90
C HIS A 252 10.13 5.36 -2.82
N ASN A 253 9.42 5.29 -1.68
CA ASN A 253 8.28 4.38 -1.49
C ASN A 253 6.92 5.09 -1.40
N SER A 254 6.79 6.16 -2.16
CA SER A 254 5.60 7.01 -2.32
C SER A 254 4.30 6.27 -2.68
N LYS A 255 4.37 5.04 -3.21
CA LYS A 255 3.19 4.20 -3.49
C LYS A 255 2.31 3.99 -2.26
N ILE A 256 2.94 3.80 -1.10
CA ILE A 256 2.22 3.61 0.16
C ILE A 256 1.48 4.89 0.55
N VAL A 257 2.06 6.05 0.24
CA VAL A 257 1.42 7.34 0.49
C VAL A 257 0.15 7.50 -0.36
N VAL A 258 0.20 7.13 -1.64
CA VAL A 258 -0.98 7.14 -2.52
C VAL A 258 -2.10 6.24 -1.96
N LYS A 259 -1.77 5.00 -1.58
CA LYS A 259 -2.74 4.06 -0.99
C LYS A 259 -3.34 4.59 0.30
N SER A 260 -2.51 5.15 1.17
CA SER A 260 -2.94 5.72 2.44
C SER A 260 -3.86 6.92 2.23
N ALA A 261 -3.55 7.79 1.26
CA ALA A 261 -4.40 8.93 0.92
C ALA A 261 -5.79 8.49 0.43
N ILE A 262 -5.86 7.43 -0.38
CA ILE A 262 -7.13 6.84 -0.84
C ILE A 262 -7.91 6.28 0.35
N GLN A 263 -7.27 5.56 1.27
CA GLN A 263 -7.92 5.03 2.48
C GLN A 263 -8.47 6.13 3.39
N LEU A 264 -7.83 7.29 3.42
CA LEU A 264 -8.22 8.44 4.24
C LEU A 264 -9.34 9.29 3.62
N MET A 265 -9.73 9.09 2.36
CA MET A 265 -10.67 9.98 1.64
C MET A 265 -12.01 10.17 2.34
N SER A 266 -12.53 9.13 3.01
CA SER A 266 -13.81 9.20 3.73
C SER A 266 -13.75 10.06 4.99
N GLU A 267 -12.58 10.16 5.61
CA GLU A 267 -12.41 10.77 6.94
C GLU A 267 -11.66 12.11 6.91
N PHE A 268 -10.79 12.29 5.92
CA PHE A 268 -9.91 13.46 5.71
C PHE A 268 -9.90 13.85 4.23
N PRO A 269 -11.06 14.22 3.64
CA PRO A 269 -11.17 14.44 2.21
C PRO A 269 -10.23 15.55 1.70
N GLU A 270 -10.13 16.66 2.41
CA GLU A 270 -9.28 17.79 1.98
C GLU A 270 -7.79 17.42 2.00
N GLU A 271 -7.32 16.79 3.08
CA GLU A 271 -5.93 16.36 3.20
C GLU A 271 -5.59 15.24 2.20
N SER A 272 -6.49 14.26 2.02
CA SER A 272 -6.35 13.22 1.00
C SER A 272 -6.29 13.80 -0.40
N HIS A 273 -7.16 14.76 -0.73
CA HIS A 273 -7.18 15.41 -2.04
C HIS A 273 -5.86 16.15 -2.31
N GLU A 274 -5.33 16.82 -1.30
CA GLU A 274 -4.04 17.51 -1.43
C GLU A 274 -2.90 16.51 -1.65
N ILE A 275 -2.81 15.44 -0.86
CA ILE A 275 -1.79 14.40 -1.02
C ILE A 275 -1.85 13.77 -2.43
N LEU A 276 -3.05 13.48 -2.94
CA LEU A 276 -3.24 12.91 -4.28
C LEU A 276 -2.86 13.91 -5.40
N ARG A 277 -3.17 15.20 -5.24
CA ARG A 277 -2.76 16.25 -6.19
C ARG A 277 -1.25 16.49 -6.17
N THR A 278 -0.61 16.39 -5.01
CA THR A 278 0.85 16.47 -4.93
C THR A 278 1.48 15.23 -5.55
N SER A 279 0.88 14.06 -5.34
CA SER A 279 1.33 12.79 -5.91
C SER A 279 1.31 12.81 -7.45
N SER A 280 0.33 13.47 -8.07
CA SER A 280 0.25 13.58 -9.55
C SER A 280 1.34 14.46 -10.17
N LYS A 281 2.06 15.23 -9.35
CA LYS A 281 3.18 16.11 -9.76
C LYS A 281 4.51 15.66 -9.19
N HIS A 282 4.54 14.51 -8.53
CA HIS A 282 5.72 14.02 -7.83
C HIS A 282 6.86 13.73 -8.81
N HIS A 283 8.11 13.95 -8.39
CA HIS A 283 9.28 13.77 -9.26
C HIS A 283 9.47 12.29 -9.67
N ASP A 284 9.25 11.36 -8.73
CA ASP A 284 9.27 9.92 -8.99
C ASP A 284 8.07 9.45 -9.82
N HIS A 285 8.38 8.81 -10.95
CA HIS A 285 7.40 8.26 -11.89
C HIS A 285 6.61 7.11 -11.26
N GLU A 286 7.20 6.32 -10.37
CA GLU A 286 6.50 5.20 -9.73
C GLU A 286 5.34 5.69 -8.83
N THR A 287 5.47 6.86 -8.21
CA THR A 287 4.34 7.55 -7.52
C THR A 287 3.20 7.84 -8.47
N ARG A 288 3.51 8.47 -9.62
CA ARG A 288 2.52 8.93 -10.59
C ARG A 288 1.83 7.75 -11.27
N ARG A 289 2.58 6.68 -11.54
CA ARG A 289 2.05 5.39 -12.03
C ARG A 289 1.09 4.75 -11.03
N GLU A 290 1.43 4.70 -9.74
CA GLU A 290 0.53 4.16 -8.70
C GLU A 290 -0.75 5.00 -8.58
N LEU A 291 -0.65 6.32 -8.70
CA LEU A 291 -1.82 7.19 -8.73
C LEU A 291 -2.69 6.91 -9.97
N ALA A 292 -2.08 6.82 -11.15
CA ALA A 292 -2.76 6.54 -12.41
C ALA A 292 -3.48 5.18 -12.39
N SER A 293 -2.85 4.14 -11.83
CA SER A 293 -3.46 2.82 -11.69
C SER A 293 -4.62 2.80 -10.69
N SER A 294 -4.63 3.74 -9.74
CA SER A 294 -5.63 3.84 -8.67
C SER A 294 -6.82 4.74 -9.00
N LEU A 295 -6.85 5.40 -10.17
CA LEU A 295 -7.93 6.32 -10.56
C LEU A 295 -9.33 5.69 -10.49
N GLN A 296 -9.47 4.41 -10.84
CA GLN A 296 -10.76 3.70 -10.74
C GLN A 296 -11.24 3.53 -9.29
N ARG A 297 -10.30 3.42 -8.33
CA ARG A 297 -10.64 3.36 -6.90
C ARG A 297 -10.98 4.75 -6.39
N ILE A 298 -10.22 5.77 -6.78
CA ILE A 298 -10.52 7.17 -6.42
C ILE A 298 -11.91 7.56 -6.93
N SER A 299 -12.26 7.18 -8.17
CA SER A 299 -13.55 7.53 -8.77
C SER A 299 -14.76 6.90 -8.07
N SER A 300 -14.56 5.81 -7.32
CA SER A 300 -15.61 5.20 -6.51
C SER A 300 -16.01 6.05 -5.30
N ASP A 301 -15.10 6.90 -4.82
CA ASP A 301 -15.31 7.79 -3.68
C ASP A 301 -15.53 9.26 -4.14
N ASP A 302 -14.71 9.77 -5.07
CA ASP A 302 -14.86 11.09 -5.70
C ASP A 302 -14.53 11.04 -7.21
N SER A 303 -15.58 11.03 -8.03
CA SER A 303 -15.46 10.99 -9.49
C SER A 303 -14.90 12.28 -10.08
N GLN A 304 -15.18 13.44 -9.49
CA GLN A 304 -14.69 14.72 -10.00
C GLN A 304 -13.18 14.88 -9.78
N LEU A 305 -12.69 14.44 -8.62
CA LEU A 305 -11.26 14.39 -8.35
C LEU A 305 -10.55 13.45 -9.32
N ALA A 306 -11.09 12.23 -9.50
CA ALA A 306 -10.50 11.25 -10.41
C ALA A 306 -10.40 11.77 -11.85
N LEU A 307 -11.43 12.46 -12.36
CA LEU A 307 -11.39 13.10 -13.68
C LEU A 307 -10.30 14.17 -13.77
N LYS A 308 -10.19 15.06 -12.79
CA LYS A 308 -9.14 16.10 -12.77
C LYS A 308 -7.73 15.50 -12.73
N LEU A 309 -7.53 14.46 -11.92
CA LEU A 309 -6.24 13.76 -11.85
C LEU A 309 -5.93 13.04 -13.16
N MET A 310 -6.91 12.36 -13.75
CA MET A 310 -6.77 11.73 -15.06
C MET A 310 -6.34 12.73 -16.13
N GLU A 311 -7.03 13.88 -16.25
CA GLU A 311 -6.69 14.90 -17.23
C GLU A 311 -5.23 15.37 -17.09
N GLN A 312 -4.77 15.56 -15.86
CA GLN A 312 -3.38 15.93 -15.62
C GLN A 312 -2.40 14.81 -16.02
N LEU A 313 -2.70 13.55 -15.64
CA LEU A 313 -1.82 12.41 -15.87
C LEU A 313 -1.82 11.91 -17.34
N LEU A 314 -2.81 12.30 -18.14
CA LEU A 314 -2.81 12.07 -19.60
C LEU A 314 -1.76 12.94 -20.31
N GLU A 315 -1.32 14.04 -19.70
CA GLU A 315 -0.26 14.93 -20.20
C GLU A 315 1.12 14.63 -19.58
N ASP A 316 1.24 13.56 -18.79
CA ASP A 316 2.47 13.22 -18.08
C ASP A 316 3.63 12.94 -19.04
N ASP A 317 4.87 13.22 -18.64
CA ASP A 317 6.06 12.92 -19.44
C ASP A 317 6.34 11.41 -19.51
N ASP A 318 6.01 10.67 -18.45
CA ASP A 318 6.16 9.22 -18.39
C ASP A 318 5.07 8.50 -19.19
N SER A 319 5.52 7.70 -20.17
CA SER A 319 4.62 6.96 -21.07
C SER A 319 3.74 5.95 -20.34
N ASP A 320 4.25 5.28 -19.30
CA ASP A 320 3.48 4.29 -18.57
C ASP A 320 2.36 4.95 -17.75
N THR A 321 2.63 6.11 -17.14
CA THR A 321 1.64 6.94 -16.44
C THR A 321 0.49 7.35 -17.38
N ARG A 322 0.81 7.82 -18.60
CA ARG A 322 -0.22 8.16 -19.60
C ARG A 322 -1.06 6.95 -19.99
N VAL A 323 -0.44 5.78 -20.20
CA VAL A 323 -1.15 4.53 -20.58
C VAL A 323 -2.04 4.03 -19.44
N LEU A 324 -1.59 4.09 -18.20
CA LEU A 324 -2.39 3.75 -17.02
C LEU A 324 -3.60 4.68 -16.88
N SER A 325 -3.39 5.98 -17.05
CA SER A 325 -4.48 6.98 -17.03
C SER A 325 -5.49 6.76 -18.16
N THR A 326 -4.99 6.37 -19.34
CA THR A 326 -5.84 6.00 -20.50
C THR A 326 -6.70 4.77 -20.21
N THR A 327 -6.28 3.89 -19.30
CA THR A 327 -7.09 2.74 -18.87
C THR A 327 -8.32 3.20 -18.09
N PHE A 328 -8.17 4.21 -17.23
CA PHE A 328 -9.31 4.84 -16.54
C PHE A 328 -10.20 5.62 -17.51
N LEU A 329 -9.63 6.43 -18.42
CA LEU A 329 -10.38 7.06 -19.50
C LEU A 329 -11.23 6.03 -20.26
N SER A 330 -10.64 4.90 -20.62
CA SER A 330 -11.33 3.83 -21.34
C SER A 330 -12.47 3.21 -20.55
N SER A 331 -12.45 3.24 -19.21
CA SER A 331 -13.54 2.71 -18.40
C SER A 331 -14.78 3.62 -18.43
N LEU A 332 -14.59 4.93 -18.66
CA LEU A 332 -15.66 5.93 -18.75
C LEU A 332 -16.69 5.60 -19.84
N VAL A 333 -16.32 4.86 -20.88
CA VAL A 333 -17.25 4.45 -21.97
C VAL A 333 -18.55 3.81 -21.44
N ARG A 334 -18.50 3.15 -20.27
CA ARG A 334 -19.65 2.44 -19.67
C ARG A 334 -20.58 3.33 -18.85
N TYR A 335 -20.11 4.47 -18.33
CA TYR A 335 -20.87 5.26 -17.34
C TYR A 335 -20.82 6.78 -17.55
N ASP A 336 -19.89 7.28 -18.37
CA ASP A 336 -19.81 8.67 -18.81
C ASP A 336 -19.27 8.75 -20.26
N ILE A 337 -20.16 8.39 -21.20
CA ILE A 337 -19.83 8.33 -22.63
C ILE A 337 -19.41 9.71 -23.18
N LEU A 338 -19.99 10.80 -22.69
CA LEU A 338 -19.71 12.15 -23.20
C LEU A 338 -18.29 12.59 -22.83
N THR A 339 -17.88 12.36 -21.58
CA THR A 339 -16.50 12.63 -21.16
C THR A 339 -15.52 11.70 -21.86
N PHE A 340 -15.88 10.41 -22.01
CA PHE A 340 -15.08 9.46 -22.76
C PHE A 340 -14.83 9.93 -24.20
N THR A 341 -15.86 10.26 -24.98
CA THR A 341 -15.69 10.59 -26.39
C THR A 341 -14.86 11.86 -26.58
N ALA A 342 -15.15 12.90 -25.80
CA ALA A 342 -14.39 14.15 -25.84
C ALA A 342 -12.89 13.91 -25.58
N LYS A 343 -12.56 13.20 -24.49
CA LYS A 343 -11.17 12.95 -24.10
C LYS A 343 -10.46 11.89 -24.93
N ALA A 344 -11.16 10.84 -25.35
CA ALA A 344 -10.61 9.85 -26.26
C ALA A 344 -10.24 10.48 -27.61
N SER A 345 -11.07 11.40 -28.13
CA SER A 345 -10.77 12.14 -29.35
C SER A 345 -9.48 12.95 -29.20
N GLU A 346 -9.33 13.72 -28.11
CA GLU A 346 -8.10 14.47 -27.80
C GLU A 346 -6.87 13.56 -27.77
N VAL A 347 -6.96 12.40 -27.09
CA VAL A 347 -5.85 11.45 -26.96
C VAL A 347 -5.47 10.81 -28.30
N LEU A 348 -6.44 10.36 -29.09
CA LEU A 348 -6.19 9.70 -30.38
C LEU A 348 -5.56 10.68 -31.39
N GLN A 349 -6.02 11.93 -31.40
CA GLN A 349 -5.48 12.96 -32.31
C GLN A 349 -4.01 13.31 -32.02
N LYS A 350 -3.54 13.16 -30.78
CA LYS A 350 -2.12 13.36 -30.44
C LYS A 350 -1.20 12.31 -31.06
N GLY A 351 -1.73 11.13 -31.42
CA GLY A 351 -0.95 10.10 -32.08
C GLY A 351 -0.03 9.28 -31.16
N ASP A 352 -0.24 9.28 -29.84
CA ASP A 352 0.50 8.34 -28.96
C ASP A 352 -0.02 6.91 -29.21
N GLU A 353 0.82 6.09 -29.83
CA GLU A 353 0.47 4.73 -30.24
C GLU A 353 0.04 3.85 -29.07
N ARG A 354 0.69 3.98 -27.90
CA ARG A 354 0.40 3.14 -26.73
C ARG A 354 -0.93 3.52 -26.09
N MET A 355 -1.22 4.82 -26.01
CA MET A 355 -2.52 5.31 -25.52
C MET A 355 -3.64 4.93 -26.50
N SER A 356 -3.40 5.09 -27.80
CA SER A 356 -4.35 4.71 -28.85
C SER A 356 -4.68 3.23 -28.79
N GLN A 357 -3.65 2.38 -28.68
CA GLN A 357 -3.83 0.94 -28.47
C GLN A 357 -4.67 0.66 -27.22
N ARG A 358 -4.43 1.34 -26.10
CA ARG A 358 -5.19 1.13 -24.87
C ARG A 358 -6.69 1.40 -25.04
N ILE A 359 -7.05 2.47 -25.74
CA ILE A 359 -8.46 2.84 -26.04
C ILE A 359 -9.11 1.77 -26.93
N ILE A 360 -8.40 1.34 -27.98
CA ILE A 360 -8.90 0.32 -28.92
C ILE A 360 -9.13 -1.00 -28.21
N ASP A 361 -8.23 -1.37 -27.32
CA ASP A 361 -8.25 -2.64 -26.61
C ASP A 361 -9.35 -2.69 -25.55
N SER A 362 -9.64 -1.56 -24.91
CA SER A 362 -10.44 -1.52 -23.68
C SER A 362 -11.83 -0.91 -23.85
N ALA A 363 -12.02 -0.02 -24.83
CA ALA A 363 -13.26 0.78 -24.96
C ALA A 363 -13.94 0.70 -26.33
N MET A 364 -13.19 0.61 -27.43
CA MET A 364 -13.77 0.81 -28.79
C MET A 364 -14.92 -0.14 -29.14
N ARG A 365 -14.88 -1.39 -28.66
CA ARG A 365 -15.98 -2.33 -28.87
C ARG A 365 -17.27 -1.85 -28.20
N GLU A 366 -17.16 -1.41 -26.95
CA GLU A 366 -18.31 -0.92 -26.18
C GLU A 366 -18.82 0.38 -26.81
N TYR A 367 -17.92 1.31 -27.13
CA TYR A 367 -18.24 2.56 -27.82
C TYR A 367 -19.07 2.33 -29.08
N LEU A 368 -18.63 1.47 -29.99
CA LEU A 368 -19.37 1.19 -31.24
C LEU A 368 -20.72 0.50 -31.02
N SER A 369 -20.90 -0.22 -29.92
CA SER A 369 -22.21 -0.79 -29.58
C SER A 369 -23.21 0.27 -29.13
N ILE A 370 -22.73 1.38 -28.55
CA ILE A 370 -23.55 2.51 -28.09
C ILE A 370 -23.76 3.51 -29.23
N THR A 371 -22.70 3.86 -29.97
CA THR A 371 -22.69 4.85 -31.04
C THR A 371 -22.15 4.24 -32.35
N PRO A 372 -22.94 3.43 -33.05
CA PRO A 372 -22.51 2.73 -34.26
C PRO A 372 -22.24 3.66 -35.46
N LEU A 373 -22.67 4.92 -35.43
CA LEU A 373 -22.39 5.92 -36.47
C LEU A 373 -21.06 6.68 -36.27
N ASP A 374 -20.40 6.46 -35.12
CA ASP A 374 -19.15 7.11 -34.75
C ASP A 374 -19.20 8.64 -34.95
N GLU A 375 -20.19 9.32 -34.39
CA GLU A 375 -20.43 10.76 -34.63
C GLU A 375 -19.21 11.62 -34.30
N GLU A 376 -18.44 11.22 -33.28
CA GLU A 376 -17.24 11.89 -32.80
C GLU A 376 -15.94 11.48 -33.52
N SER A 377 -16.06 10.66 -34.58
CA SER A 377 -14.95 10.26 -35.46
C SER A 377 -13.79 9.55 -34.75
N LEU A 378 -14.07 8.80 -33.69
CA LEU A 378 -13.03 8.07 -32.94
C LEU A 378 -12.39 6.97 -33.79
N ILE A 379 -13.13 6.31 -34.69
CA ILE A 379 -12.57 5.26 -35.55
C ILE A 379 -11.52 5.81 -36.53
N PRO A 380 -11.80 6.89 -37.29
CA PRO A 380 -10.78 7.54 -38.09
C PRO A 380 -9.53 7.93 -37.30
N TYR A 381 -9.69 8.60 -36.15
CA TYR A 381 -8.54 9.01 -35.35
C TYR A 381 -7.73 7.81 -34.87
N ALA A 382 -8.40 6.78 -34.35
CA ALA A 382 -7.75 5.55 -33.91
C ALA A 382 -7.06 4.81 -35.05
N TRP A 383 -7.63 4.79 -36.26
CA TRP A 383 -7.01 4.14 -37.41
C TRP A 383 -5.68 4.79 -37.78
N ILE A 384 -5.65 6.12 -37.76
CA ILE A 384 -4.49 6.93 -38.15
C ILE A 384 -3.39 6.85 -37.09
N SER A 385 -3.75 6.87 -35.79
CA SER A 385 -2.80 6.87 -34.68
C SER A 385 -2.26 5.48 -34.30
N SER A 386 -2.73 4.43 -34.95
CA SER A 386 -2.47 3.04 -34.57
C SER A 386 -1.32 2.37 -35.32
N GLY A 387 -0.55 1.55 -34.59
CA GLY A 387 0.32 0.53 -35.15
C GLY A 387 -0.41 -0.69 -35.72
N GLU A 388 0.37 -1.62 -36.25
CA GLU A 388 -0.11 -2.81 -36.97
C GLU A 388 -1.06 -3.71 -36.18
N SER A 389 -0.76 -3.96 -34.90
CA SER A 389 -1.58 -4.80 -34.02
C SER A 389 -2.97 -4.18 -33.79
N SER A 390 -3.00 -2.90 -33.45
CA SER A 390 -4.21 -2.11 -33.23
C SER A 390 -5.06 -2.00 -34.49
N LYS A 391 -4.45 -1.79 -35.67
CA LYS A 391 -5.14 -1.81 -36.97
C LYS A 391 -5.83 -3.14 -37.24
N SER A 392 -5.18 -4.26 -36.95
CA SER A 392 -5.79 -5.59 -37.08
C SER A 392 -7.07 -5.73 -36.23
N ARG A 393 -7.09 -5.18 -35.01
CA ARG A 393 -8.28 -5.18 -34.15
C ARG A 393 -9.36 -4.24 -34.70
N LEU A 394 -8.99 -3.03 -35.13
CA LEU A 394 -9.90 -2.05 -35.72
C LEU A 394 -10.60 -2.58 -36.97
N VAL A 395 -9.90 -3.30 -37.87
CA VAL A 395 -10.54 -3.94 -39.04
C VAL A 395 -11.70 -4.83 -38.61
N GLY A 396 -11.52 -5.61 -37.53
CA GLY A 396 -12.57 -6.48 -37.03
C GLY A 396 -13.76 -5.69 -36.48
N LEU A 397 -13.49 -4.60 -35.77
CA LEU A 397 -14.53 -3.71 -35.22
C LEU A 397 -15.30 -2.98 -36.33
N ILE A 398 -14.61 -2.49 -37.37
CA ILE A 398 -15.22 -1.81 -38.52
C ILE A 398 -16.09 -2.80 -39.33
N MET A 399 -15.63 -4.04 -39.52
CA MET A 399 -16.46 -5.08 -40.16
C MET A 399 -17.70 -5.38 -39.33
N GLN A 400 -17.58 -5.48 -38.00
CA GLN A 400 -18.73 -5.64 -37.09
C GLN A 400 -19.68 -4.44 -37.12
N GLN A 401 -19.16 -3.21 -37.23
CA GLN A 401 -19.96 -2.00 -37.39
C GLN A 401 -20.87 -2.11 -38.62
N ARG A 402 -20.40 -2.70 -39.73
CA ARG A 402 -21.21 -2.92 -40.94
C ARG A 402 -22.38 -3.87 -40.68
N GLU A 403 -22.16 -4.94 -39.93
CA GLU A 403 -23.21 -5.92 -39.59
C GLU A 403 -24.36 -5.26 -38.82
N VAL A 404 -24.06 -4.22 -38.05
CA VAL A 404 -25.05 -3.42 -37.30
C VAL A 404 -25.64 -2.30 -38.16
N THR A 405 -24.80 -1.53 -38.85
CA THR A 405 -25.19 -0.39 -39.70
C THR A 405 -24.27 -0.23 -40.92
N GLU A 406 -24.81 -0.39 -42.14
CA GLU A 406 -24.05 -0.12 -43.38
C GLU A 406 -23.64 1.35 -43.52
N GLN A 407 -24.48 2.26 -43.01
CA GLN A 407 -24.19 3.69 -43.01
C GLN A 407 -22.96 4.02 -42.14
N GLY A 408 -22.89 3.49 -40.91
CA GLY A 408 -21.76 3.73 -40.01
C GLY A 408 -20.43 3.23 -40.60
N PHE A 409 -20.44 2.06 -41.25
CA PHE A 409 -19.28 1.56 -42.00
C PHE A 409 -18.85 2.52 -43.13
N SER A 410 -19.81 2.96 -43.94
CA SER A 410 -19.54 3.87 -45.06
C SER A 410 -19.01 5.22 -44.58
N ASP A 411 -19.56 5.74 -43.48
CA ASP A 411 -19.12 7.00 -42.86
C ASP A 411 -17.70 6.88 -42.29
N SER A 412 -17.39 5.78 -41.59
CA SER A 412 -16.02 5.48 -41.12
C SER A 412 -15.02 5.44 -42.28
N CYS A 413 -15.34 4.71 -43.35
CA CYS A 413 -14.49 4.63 -44.55
C CYS A 413 -14.27 5.99 -45.20
N ARG A 414 -15.35 6.78 -45.34
CA ARG A 414 -15.29 8.14 -45.89
C ARG A 414 -14.38 9.04 -45.06
N ARG A 415 -14.60 9.11 -43.75
CA ARG A 415 -13.81 9.98 -42.86
C ARG A 415 -12.33 9.58 -42.81
N ILE A 416 -12.02 8.28 -42.92
CA ILE A 416 -10.64 7.80 -43.05
C ILE A 416 -10.03 8.27 -44.37
N PHE A 417 -10.76 8.15 -45.49
CA PHE A 417 -10.30 8.65 -46.79
C PHE A 417 -10.06 10.16 -46.79
N GLU A 418 -11.01 10.94 -46.25
CA GLU A 418 -10.91 12.39 -46.10
C GLU A 418 -9.71 12.80 -45.25
N SER A 419 -9.32 11.99 -44.27
CA SER A 419 -8.14 12.25 -43.43
C SER A 419 -6.83 11.82 -44.10
N SER A 420 -6.83 10.71 -44.84
CA SER A 420 -5.66 10.18 -45.58
C SER A 420 -6.09 9.10 -46.57
N SER A 421 -5.93 9.39 -47.87
CA SER A 421 -6.21 8.42 -48.94
C SER A 421 -5.37 7.15 -48.79
N GLN A 422 -4.08 7.29 -48.43
CA GLN A 422 -3.19 6.15 -48.17
C GLN A 422 -3.69 5.28 -47.01
N SER A 423 -4.21 5.90 -45.94
CA SER A 423 -4.76 5.17 -44.79
C SER A 423 -6.04 4.42 -45.15
N TYR A 424 -6.85 4.97 -46.05
CA TYR A 424 -8.04 4.29 -46.58
C TYR A 424 -7.66 3.07 -47.43
N TYR A 425 -6.68 3.19 -48.32
CA TYR A 425 -6.25 2.05 -49.14
C TYR A 425 -5.62 0.93 -48.29
N ASP A 426 -4.88 1.27 -47.23
CA ASP A 426 -4.40 0.30 -46.23
C ASP A 426 -5.58 -0.42 -45.53
N LEU A 427 -6.63 0.32 -45.13
CA LEU A 427 -7.84 -0.28 -44.55
C LEU A 427 -8.53 -1.22 -45.55
N LYS A 428 -8.75 -0.76 -46.78
CA LYS A 428 -9.39 -1.51 -47.85
C LYS A 428 -8.65 -2.81 -48.11
N GLU A 429 -7.32 -2.76 -48.25
CA GLU A 429 -6.51 -3.95 -48.46
C GLU A 429 -6.67 -4.97 -47.33
N ARG A 430 -6.65 -4.51 -46.07
CA ARG A 430 -6.79 -5.40 -44.91
C ARG A 430 -8.17 -6.02 -44.78
N ILE A 431 -9.23 -5.27 -45.08
CA ILE A 431 -10.60 -5.80 -45.12
C ILE A 431 -10.70 -6.88 -46.21
N LEU A 432 -10.23 -6.59 -47.43
CA LEU A 432 -10.31 -7.54 -48.56
C LEU A 432 -9.46 -8.79 -48.34
N ARG A 433 -8.33 -8.69 -47.64
CA ARG A 433 -7.54 -9.85 -47.22
C ARG A 433 -8.29 -10.76 -46.25
N ARG A 434 -9.19 -10.21 -45.42
CA ARG A 434 -10.02 -10.99 -44.49
C ARG A 434 -11.27 -11.55 -45.14
N ASP A 435 -11.92 -10.74 -45.97
CA ASP A 435 -13.13 -11.13 -46.68
C ASP A 435 -13.15 -10.48 -48.08
N PRO A 436 -12.76 -11.23 -49.12
CA PRO A 436 -12.76 -10.74 -50.50
C PRO A 436 -14.16 -10.35 -51.01
N SER A 437 -15.24 -10.87 -50.41
CA SER A 437 -16.62 -10.55 -50.83
C SER A 437 -17.00 -9.10 -50.53
N MET A 438 -16.24 -8.44 -49.64
CA MET A 438 -16.42 -7.04 -49.26
C MET A 438 -16.16 -6.05 -50.39
N GLU A 439 -15.52 -6.44 -51.48
CA GLU A 439 -15.15 -5.54 -52.58
C GLU A 439 -16.35 -4.76 -53.14
N LYS A 440 -17.52 -5.40 -53.24
CA LYS A 440 -18.76 -4.78 -53.74
C LYS A 440 -19.38 -3.77 -52.77
N HIS A 441 -18.93 -3.77 -51.52
CA HIS A 441 -19.46 -2.96 -50.43
C HIS A 441 -18.49 -1.87 -49.99
N MET A 442 -17.26 -1.85 -50.54
CA MET A 442 -16.30 -0.78 -50.29
C MET A 442 -16.72 0.47 -51.06
N PRO A 443 -16.79 1.66 -50.41
CA PRO A 443 -17.01 2.91 -51.12
C PRO A 443 -15.92 3.17 -52.16
N LEU A 444 -16.30 3.66 -53.33
CA LEU A 444 -15.35 4.12 -54.35
C LEU A 444 -15.15 5.63 -54.17
N TYR A 445 -13.93 6.03 -53.88
CA TYR A 445 -13.52 7.42 -53.85
C TYR A 445 -12.50 7.63 -54.96
N GLU A 446 -12.66 8.72 -55.72
CA GLU A 446 -11.69 9.17 -56.72
C GLU A 446 -10.70 10.12 -56.01
N ASP A 447 -9.42 9.97 -56.32
CA ASP A 447 -8.31 10.74 -55.70
C ASP A 447 -8.34 12.24 -56.04
#